data_AF-Q5V1G4-F1
#
_entry.id   AF-Q5V1G4-F1
#
_cell.length_a   1.000
_cell.length_b   1.000
_cell.length_c   1.000
_cell.angle_alpha   90.00
_cell.angle_beta   90.00
_cell.angle_gamma   90.00
#
_symmetry.space_group_name_H-M   'P 1'
#
loop_
_entity.id
_entity.type
_entity.pdbx_description
1 polymer ?
#
loop_
_entity_poly.entity_id
_entity_poly.type
_entity_poly.pdbx_seq_one_letter_code
_entity_poly.pdbx_strand_id
1 'polypeptide(L)'
;MSTPPGEYYTEERWQNWLDRIEEEDVDPEDEDSARLLLNLQDDAAIAVAKILTDYEDGPLDEEATLDELTGVREIVLDDIDIDDEETVMLIDGVQTSLLCVFYAAEEFVAEGAADDATITDYIEAAADAEAEEDLDAALGYCVQAGTQIIGGSELPMEVAEDLEYGLVSEWVNGLDSLQTAMSDPEVVEEDES
;
A
#
# COMPACT_ATOMS: atom_id res chain seq x y z
N MET A 1 -11.85 17.58 -8.80
CA MET A 1 -10.81 18.62 -9.00
C MET A 1 -9.52 17.83 -8.98
N SER A 2 -8.66 17.96 -9.99
CA SER A 2 -7.37 17.26 -10.00
C SER A 2 -6.43 17.91 -8.97
N THR A 3 -5.69 17.09 -8.23
CA THR A 3 -4.77 17.53 -7.17
C THR A 3 -3.53 18.16 -7.82
N PRO A 4 -3.02 19.31 -7.34
CA PRO A 4 -1.77 19.84 -7.87
C PRO A 4 -0.60 18.85 -7.69
N PRO A 5 0.32 18.74 -8.65
CA PRO A 5 1.57 17.99 -8.48
C PRO A 5 2.31 18.44 -7.21
N GLY A 6 2.83 17.50 -6.44
CA GLY A 6 3.48 17.69 -5.15
C GLY A 6 2.54 17.85 -3.95
N GLU A 7 1.23 17.66 -4.13
CA GLU A 7 0.22 17.79 -3.06
C GLU A 7 -0.60 16.50 -2.81
N TYR A 8 -0.21 15.36 -3.37
CA TYR A 8 -0.94 14.09 -3.18
C TYR A 8 -0.81 13.53 -1.77
N TYR A 9 0.39 13.59 -1.20
CA TYR A 9 0.69 13.17 0.17
C TYR A 9 1.82 14.03 0.72
N THR A 10 1.75 14.41 2.00
CA THR A 10 2.72 15.32 2.62
C THR A 10 3.27 14.72 3.90
N GLU A 11 4.49 15.11 4.26
CA GLU A 11 5.10 14.77 5.56
C GLU A 11 4.18 15.16 6.73
N GLU A 12 3.54 16.34 6.66
CA GLU A 12 2.59 16.80 7.69
C GLU A 12 1.40 15.85 7.83
N ARG A 13 0.86 15.32 6.73
CA ARG A 13 -0.26 14.38 6.77
C ARG A 13 0.13 13.05 7.42
N TRP A 14 1.30 12.51 7.05
CA TRP A 14 1.83 11.29 7.66
C TRP A 14 2.10 11.50 9.15
N GLN A 15 2.75 12.60 9.52
CA GLN A 15 3.02 12.92 10.93
C GLN A 15 1.74 13.09 11.75
N ASN A 16 0.67 13.66 11.20
CA ASN A 16 -0.60 13.75 11.93
C ASN A 16 -1.16 12.36 12.29
N TRP A 17 -1.00 11.37 11.40
CA TRP A 17 -1.39 9.99 11.72
C TRP A 17 -0.48 9.37 12.78
N LEU A 18 0.83 9.57 12.69
CA LEU A 18 1.78 9.06 13.69
C LEU A 18 1.53 9.66 15.07
N ASP A 19 1.34 10.99 15.14
CA ASP A 19 1.02 11.70 16.38
C ASP A 19 -0.28 11.13 16.99
N ARG A 20 -1.30 10.87 16.16
CA ARG A 20 -2.56 10.26 16.62
C ARG A 20 -2.37 8.85 17.16
N ILE A 21 -1.60 8.01 16.46
CA ILE A 21 -1.28 6.64 16.90
C ILE A 21 -0.55 6.67 18.25
N GLU A 22 0.41 7.58 18.41
CA GLU A 22 1.14 7.76 19.67
C GLU A 22 0.21 8.26 20.80
N GLU A 23 -0.72 9.16 20.51
CA GLU A 23 -1.70 9.67 21.48
C GLU A 23 -2.74 8.62 21.91
N GLU A 24 -3.13 7.72 21.01
CA GLU A 24 -4.17 6.70 21.27
C GLU A 24 -3.64 5.44 21.98
N ASP A 25 -2.32 5.28 22.15
CA ASP A 25 -1.68 4.14 22.85
C ASP A 25 -2.15 2.79 22.27
N VAL A 26 -1.93 2.63 20.96
CA VAL A 26 -2.50 1.54 20.15
C VAL A 26 -2.15 0.14 20.68
N ASP A 27 -3.13 -0.75 20.69
CA ASP A 27 -3.01 -2.14 21.14
C ASP A 27 -3.44 -3.10 20.02
N PRO A 28 -2.60 -4.06 19.60
CA PRO A 28 -2.95 -5.02 18.54
C PRO A 28 -4.16 -5.93 18.88
N GLU A 29 -4.52 -6.05 20.17
CA GLU A 29 -5.69 -6.81 20.59
C GLU A 29 -6.99 -5.96 20.57
N ASP A 30 -6.90 -4.66 20.30
CA ASP A 30 -8.01 -3.71 20.29
C ASP A 30 -8.52 -3.42 18.87
N GLU A 31 -9.85 -3.48 18.70
CA GLU A 31 -10.50 -3.31 17.40
C GLU A 31 -10.37 -1.88 16.86
N ASP A 32 -10.40 -0.87 17.74
CA ASP A 32 -10.32 0.53 17.34
C ASP A 32 -8.88 0.89 16.94
N SER A 33 -7.89 0.33 17.64
CA SER A 33 -6.46 0.42 17.26
C SER A 33 -6.19 -0.24 15.90
N ALA A 34 -6.73 -1.43 15.66
CA ALA A 34 -6.61 -2.09 14.36
C ALA A 34 -7.24 -1.26 13.24
N ARG A 35 -8.40 -0.63 13.49
CA ARG A 35 -9.05 0.28 12.54
C ARG A 35 -8.19 1.52 12.28
N LEU A 36 -7.55 2.08 13.29
CA LEU A 36 -6.66 3.25 13.14
C LEU A 36 -5.47 2.95 12.22
N LEU A 37 -4.82 1.79 12.40
CA LEU A 37 -3.70 1.35 11.55
C LEU A 37 -4.14 1.10 10.10
N LEU A 38 -5.31 0.48 9.91
CA LEU A 38 -5.89 0.28 8.57
C LEU A 38 -6.24 1.61 7.91
N ASN A 39 -6.77 2.57 8.65
CA ASN A 39 -7.06 3.91 8.14
C ASN A 39 -5.79 4.63 7.65
N LEU A 40 -4.66 4.50 8.38
CA LEU A 40 -3.37 5.01 7.95
C LEU A 40 -2.91 4.35 6.63
N GLN A 41 -3.00 3.02 6.56
CA GLN A 41 -2.65 2.26 5.35
C GLN A 41 -3.50 2.69 4.15
N ASP A 42 -4.82 2.74 4.32
CA ASP A 42 -5.76 3.14 3.28
C ASP A 42 -5.50 4.56 2.82
N ASP A 43 -5.19 5.48 3.73
CA ASP A 43 -4.90 6.88 3.40
C ASP A 43 -3.71 7.02 2.44
N ALA A 44 -2.63 6.27 2.69
CA ALA A 44 -1.47 6.21 1.79
C ALA A 44 -1.82 5.53 0.45
N ALA A 45 -2.58 4.43 0.48
CA ALA A 45 -3.03 3.74 -0.74
C ALA A 45 -3.93 4.63 -1.61
N ILE A 46 -4.78 5.47 -1.01
CA ILE A 46 -5.59 6.48 -1.70
C ILE A 46 -4.73 7.54 -2.38
N ALA A 47 -3.62 7.94 -1.77
CA ALA A 47 -2.69 8.87 -2.41
C ALA A 47 -2.09 8.25 -3.68
N VAL A 48 -1.66 6.99 -3.60
CA VAL A 48 -1.16 6.22 -4.75
C VAL A 48 -2.23 6.09 -5.83
N ALA A 49 -3.46 5.71 -5.47
CA ALA A 49 -4.57 5.58 -6.42
C ALA A 49 -4.91 6.90 -7.14
N LYS A 50 -4.83 8.03 -6.45
CA LYS A 50 -5.02 9.37 -7.06
C LYS A 50 -3.93 9.71 -8.05
N ILE A 51 -2.67 9.40 -7.74
CA ILE A 51 -1.53 9.59 -8.65
C ILE A 51 -1.73 8.73 -9.91
N LEU A 52 -2.07 7.46 -9.74
CA LEU A 52 -2.34 6.54 -10.85
C LEU A 52 -3.52 7.01 -11.71
N THR A 53 -4.59 7.51 -11.09
CA THR A 53 -5.74 8.10 -11.81
C THR A 53 -5.32 9.30 -12.65
N ASP A 54 -4.54 10.24 -12.10
CA ASP A 54 -4.06 11.41 -12.83
C ASP A 54 -3.00 11.04 -13.90
N TYR A 55 -2.33 9.89 -13.79
CA TYR A 55 -1.52 9.32 -14.88
C TYR A 55 -2.40 8.78 -16.01
N GLU A 56 -3.40 7.96 -15.70
CA GLU A 56 -4.29 7.34 -16.69
C GLU A 56 -5.17 8.36 -17.43
N ASP A 57 -5.66 9.38 -16.71
CA ASP A 57 -6.46 10.46 -17.29
C ASP A 57 -5.63 11.49 -18.07
N GLY A 58 -4.30 11.44 -17.93
CA GLY A 58 -3.32 12.27 -18.65
C GLY A 58 -2.89 13.62 -18.04
N PRO A 59 -3.35 14.08 -16.85
CA PRO A 59 -2.71 15.18 -16.13
C PRO A 59 -1.23 15.00 -15.82
N LEU A 60 -0.78 13.76 -15.55
CA LEU A 60 0.61 13.41 -15.30
C LEU A 60 1.19 12.58 -16.45
N ASP A 61 2.48 12.78 -16.74
CA ASP A 61 3.25 11.87 -17.61
C ASP A 61 4.05 10.87 -16.76
N GLU A 62 4.69 9.89 -17.42
CA GLU A 62 5.43 8.81 -16.78
C GLU A 62 6.49 9.33 -15.78
N GLU A 63 7.31 10.31 -16.20
CA GLU A 63 8.38 10.88 -15.37
C GLU A 63 7.79 11.59 -14.14
N ALA A 64 6.79 12.46 -14.33
CA ALA A 64 6.14 13.14 -13.21
C ALA A 64 5.44 12.15 -12.27
N THR A 65 4.82 11.10 -12.80
CA THR A 65 4.12 10.09 -11.99
C THR A 65 5.09 9.32 -11.11
N LEU A 66 6.24 8.90 -11.65
CA LEU A 66 7.28 8.21 -10.88
C LEU A 66 7.90 9.13 -9.81
N ASP A 67 8.07 10.41 -10.10
CA ASP A 67 8.54 11.40 -9.13
C ASP A 67 7.55 11.57 -7.97
N GLU A 68 6.23 11.68 -8.26
CA GLU A 68 5.20 11.77 -7.23
C GLU A 68 5.13 10.48 -6.38
N LEU A 69 5.12 9.30 -7.01
CA LEU A 69 5.12 8.01 -6.29
C LEU A 69 6.35 7.86 -5.38
N THR A 70 7.53 8.24 -5.88
CA THR A 70 8.76 8.23 -5.10
C THR A 70 8.65 9.16 -3.90
N GLY A 71 8.12 10.37 -4.07
CA GLY A 71 7.92 11.32 -2.98
C GLY A 71 7.00 10.78 -1.88
N VAL A 72 5.88 10.15 -2.24
CA VAL A 72 4.99 9.51 -1.25
C VAL A 72 5.70 8.35 -0.54
N ARG A 73 6.40 7.50 -1.30
CA ARG A 73 7.15 6.38 -0.73
C ARG A 73 8.22 6.83 0.25
N GLU A 74 8.98 7.87 -0.10
CA GLU A 74 10.02 8.41 0.78
C GLU A 74 9.45 8.93 2.10
N ILE A 75 8.26 9.53 2.09
CA ILE A 75 7.57 9.98 3.31
C ILE A 75 7.12 8.78 4.16
N VAL A 76 6.43 7.83 3.52
CA VAL A 76 5.77 6.72 4.22
C VAL A 76 6.79 5.72 4.78
N LEU A 77 7.89 5.46 4.06
CA LEU A 77 8.90 4.48 4.45
C LEU A 77 10.11 5.09 5.18
N ASP A 78 10.05 6.37 5.57
CA ASP A 78 11.10 6.97 6.39
C ASP A 78 11.10 6.37 7.80
N ASP A 79 12.25 6.49 8.47
CA ASP A 79 12.38 6.11 9.87
C ASP A 79 11.45 6.98 10.75
N ILE A 80 10.66 6.34 11.59
CA ILE A 80 9.75 7.02 12.53
C ILE A 80 10.46 7.38 13.85
N ASP A 81 10.17 8.57 14.37
CA ASP A 81 10.70 9.07 15.66
C ASP A 81 9.67 8.85 16.79
N ILE A 82 9.38 7.58 17.09
CA ILE A 82 8.49 7.15 18.19
C ILE A 82 9.31 6.35 19.21
N ASP A 83 9.15 6.70 20.49
CA ASP A 83 9.90 6.06 21.59
C ASP A 83 9.39 4.65 21.93
N ASP A 84 8.11 4.37 21.67
CA ASP A 84 7.48 3.09 22.01
C ASP A 84 7.76 1.99 20.97
N GLU A 85 8.52 0.97 21.36
CA GLU A 85 8.95 -0.11 20.47
C GLU A 85 7.77 -0.95 19.94
N GLU A 86 6.68 -1.07 20.70
CA GLU A 86 5.50 -1.84 20.28
C GLU A 86 4.73 -1.11 19.18
N THR A 87 4.46 0.18 19.38
CA THR A 87 3.89 1.08 18.38
C THR A 87 4.72 1.10 17.10
N VAL A 88 6.05 1.15 17.23
CA VAL A 88 6.97 1.12 16.08
C VAL A 88 6.82 -0.18 15.29
N MET A 89 6.69 -1.34 15.95
CA MET A 89 6.48 -2.62 15.26
C MET A 89 5.14 -2.68 14.51
N LEU A 90 4.09 -2.03 15.04
CA LEU A 90 2.79 -1.96 14.37
C LEU A 90 2.86 -1.09 13.10
N ILE A 91 3.55 0.05 13.18
CA ILE A 91 3.76 0.94 12.03
C ILE A 91 4.66 0.27 11.00
N ASP A 92 5.69 -0.47 11.41
CA ASP A 92 6.56 -1.26 10.51
C ASP A 92 5.74 -2.30 9.70
N GLY A 93 4.70 -2.88 10.31
CA GLY A 93 3.73 -3.72 9.60
C GLY A 93 3.00 -2.98 8.48
N VAL A 94 2.49 -1.77 8.78
CA VAL A 94 1.83 -0.90 7.79
C VAL A 94 2.79 -0.44 6.69
N GLN A 95 4.04 -0.09 7.05
CA GLN A 95 5.06 0.26 6.06
C GLN A 95 5.42 -0.94 5.16
N THR A 96 5.49 -2.13 5.75
CA THR A 96 5.77 -3.39 5.03
C THR A 96 4.66 -3.71 4.03
N SER A 97 3.38 -3.56 4.40
CA SER A 97 2.26 -3.78 3.48
C SER A 97 2.29 -2.78 2.30
N LEU A 98 2.56 -1.50 2.59
CA LEU A 98 2.62 -0.42 1.59
C LEU A 98 3.84 -0.51 0.65
N LEU A 99 4.92 -1.17 1.05
CA LEU A 99 6.08 -1.40 0.18
C LEU A 99 5.69 -2.02 -1.16
N CYS A 100 4.84 -3.06 -1.12
CA CYS A 100 4.37 -3.74 -2.33
C CYS A 100 3.44 -2.84 -3.17
N VAL A 101 2.64 -1.99 -2.52
CA VAL A 101 1.78 -1.02 -3.20
C VAL A 101 2.60 -0.03 -4.02
N PHE A 102 3.67 0.53 -3.44
CA PHE A 102 4.55 1.45 -4.15
C PHE A 102 5.26 0.78 -5.33
N TYR A 103 5.81 -0.41 -5.13
CA TYR A 103 6.48 -1.12 -6.23
C TYR A 103 5.53 -1.55 -7.33
N ALA A 104 4.30 -1.97 -7.00
CA ALA A 104 3.28 -2.26 -8.00
C ALA A 104 2.89 -1.01 -8.82
N ALA A 105 2.76 0.14 -8.17
CA ALA A 105 2.47 1.40 -8.85
C ALA A 105 3.62 1.86 -9.76
N GLU A 106 4.87 1.83 -9.26
CA GLU A 106 6.06 2.16 -10.04
C GLU A 106 6.22 1.24 -11.26
N GLU A 107 6.05 -0.08 -11.06
CA GLU A 107 6.11 -1.09 -12.13
C GLU A 107 5.00 -0.87 -13.15
N PHE A 108 3.76 -0.60 -12.72
CA PHE A 108 2.65 -0.36 -13.64
C PHE A 108 2.88 0.87 -14.52
N VAL A 109 3.42 1.96 -13.95
CA VAL A 109 3.73 3.18 -14.71
C VAL A 109 4.85 2.94 -15.73
N ALA A 110 5.85 2.12 -15.37
CA ALA A 110 7.00 1.84 -16.22
C ALA A 110 6.73 0.79 -17.31
N GLU A 111 6.06 -0.31 -16.96
CA GLU A 111 5.91 -1.51 -17.81
C GLU A 111 4.45 -1.86 -18.13
N GLY A 112 3.48 -1.28 -17.40
CA GLY A 112 2.07 -1.61 -17.51
C GLY A 112 1.67 -2.82 -16.67
N ALA A 113 0.43 -3.29 -16.85
CA ALA A 113 -0.05 -4.49 -16.17
C ALA A 113 0.61 -5.75 -16.73
N ALA A 114 1.09 -6.61 -15.82
CA ALA A 114 1.60 -7.93 -16.14
C ALA A 114 0.56 -8.79 -16.85
N ASP A 115 0.97 -9.60 -17.85
CA ASP A 115 0.06 -10.46 -18.62
C ASP A 115 0.48 -11.94 -18.73
N ASP A 116 1.58 -12.32 -18.06
CA ASP A 116 2.13 -13.68 -18.12
C ASP A 116 1.34 -14.71 -17.30
N ALA A 117 0.67 -14.30 -16.22
CA ALA A 117 -0.10 -15.18 -15.32
C ALA A 117 -1.31 -14.43 -14.72
N THR A 118 -2.14 -15.12 -13.91
CA THR A 118 -3.24 -14.47 -13.17
C THR A 118 -2.77 -13.95 -11.80
N ILE A 119 -3.55 -13.04 -11.18
CA ILE A 119 -3.34 -12.63 -9.77
C ILE A 119 -3.16 -13.84 -8.84
N THR A 120 -4.03 -14.85 -8.95
CA THR A 120 -3.92 -16.08 -8.15
C THR A 120 -2.59 -16.78 -8.37
N ASP A 121 -2.19 -16.99 -9.63
CA ASP A 121 -0.94 -17.68 -9.96
C ASP A 121 0.27 -16.91 -9.39
N TYR A 122 0.26 -15.58 -9.42
CA TYR A 122 1.31 -14.76 -8.86
C TYR A 122 1.37 -14.85 -7.33
N ILE A 123 0.23 -14.79 -6.64
CA ILE A 123 0.22 -14.87 -5.17
C ILE A 123 0.63 -16.27 -4.70
N GLU A 124 0.21 -17.32 -5.37
CA GLU A 124 0.66 -18.69 -5.10
C GLU A 124 2.19 -18.81 -5.30
N ALA A 125 2.72 -18.26 -6.40
CA ALA A 125 4.16 -18.24 -6.64
C ALA A 125 4.93 -17.39 -5.61
N ALA A 126 4.33 -16.30 -5.12
CA ALA A 126 4.89 -15.49 -4.05
C ALA A 126 5.00 -16.29 -2.74
N ALA A 127 3.94 -17.00 -2.36
CA ALA A 127 3.92 -17.84 -1.17
C ALA A 127 4.95 -18.99 -1.25
N ASP A 128 5.06 -19.64 -2.42
CA ASP A 128 6.09 -20.66 -2.66
C ASP A 128 7.51 -20.06 -2.52
N ALA A 129 7.75 -18.87 -3.08
CA ALA A 129 9.05 -18.19 -2.98
C ALA A 129 9.37 -17.77 -1.53
N GLU A 130 8.38 -17.28 -0.77
CA GLU A 130 8.53 -16.97 0.65
C GLU A 130 8.92 -18.23 1.46
N ALA A 131 8.26 -19.36 1.21
CA ALA A 131 8.59 -20.63 1.85
C ALA A 131 10.00 -21.14 1.51
N GLU A 132 10.55 -20.72 0.36
CA GLU A 132 11.92 -20.97 -0.07
C GLU A 132 12.93 -19.90 0.41
N GLU A 133 12.50 -18.94 1.22
CA GLU A 133 13.28 -17.79 1.72
C GLU A 133 13.81 -16.87 0.59
N ASP A 134 13.19 -16.90 -0.60
CA ASP A 134 13.48 -16.02 -1.74
C ASP A 134 12.55 -14.79 -1.71
N LEU A 135 12.82 -13.89 -0.78
CA LEU A 135 11.96 -12.72 -0.52
C LEU A 135 11.91 -11.73 -1.69
N ASP A 136 13.00 -11.61 -2.45
CA ASP A 136 13.04 -10.75 -3.64
C ASP A 136 12.09 -11.28 -4.72
N ALA A 137 12.08 -12.61 -4.94
CA ALA A 137 11.14 -13.24 -5.85
C ALA A 137 9.69 -13.15 -5.33
N ALA A 138 9.47 -13.38 -4.04
CA ALA A 138 8.15 -13.28 -3.42
C ALA A 138 7.54 -11.89 -3.62
N LEU A 139 8.30 -10.83 -3.30
CA LEU A 139 7.89 -9.45 -3.50
C LEU A 139 7.63 -9.17 -4.99
N GLY A 140 8.54 -9.62 -5.87
CA GLY A 140 8.39 -9.48 -7.31
C GLY A 140 7.07 -10.06 -7.83
N TYR A 141 6.67 -11.24 -7.36
CA TYR A 141 5.38 -11.82 -7.74
C TYR A 141 4.18 -11.04 -7.19
N CYS A 142 4.22 -10.58 -5.93
CA CYS A 142 3.17 -9.69 -5.39
C CYS A 142 3.06 -8.39 -6.18
N VAL A 143 4.19 -7.80 -6.60
CA VAL A 143 4.23 -6.60 -7.45
C VAL A 143 3.50 -6.86 -8.78
N GLN A 144 3.79 -7.99 -9.45
CA GLN A 144 3.11 -8.34 -10.70
C GLN A 144 1.58 -8.52 -10.50
N ALA A 145 1.15 -9.13 -9.38
CA ALA A 145 -0.27 -9.17 -9.01
C ALA A 145 -0.85 -7.75 -8.81
N GLY A 146 -0.15 -6.87 -8.12
CA GLY A 146 -0.54 -5.48 -7.92
C GLY A 146 -0.70 -4.70 -9.21
N THR A 147 0.18 -4.89 -10.21
CA THR A 147 0.02 -4.23 -11.52
C THR A 147 -1.28 -4.63 -12.22
N GLN A 148 -1.76 -5.87 -12.04
CA GLN A 148 -3.04 -6.31 -12.59
C GLN A 148 -4.23 -5.68 -11.86
N ILE A 149 -4.11 -5.47 -10.54
CA ILE A 149 -5.12 -4.77 -9.74
C ILE A 149 -5.27 -3.34 -10.23
N ILE A 150 -4.15 -2.64 -10.43
CA ILE A 150 -4.14 -1.29 -11.02
C ILE A 150 -4.77 -1.31 -12.43
N GLY A 151 -4.47 -2.34 -13.23
CA GLY A 151 -5.08 -2.58 -14.53
C GLY A 151 -6.58 -2.97 -14.50
N GLY A 152 -7.21 -3.02 -13.32
CA GLY A 152 -8.64 -3.26 -13.13
C GLY A 152 -9.06 -4.71 -12.91
N SER A 153 -8.11 -5.61 -12.63
CA SER A 153 -8.41 -6.98 -12.19
C SER A 153 -8.70 -7.00 -10.68
N GLU A 154 -9.52 -7.96 -10.23
CA GLU A 154 -9.89 -8.07 -8.82
C GLU A 154 -9.08 -9.17 -8.11
N LEU A 155 -8.51 -8.83 -6.95
CA LEU A 155 -7.92 -9.75 -5.99
C LEU A 155 -8.98 -10.72 -5.46
N PRO A 156 -8.85 -12.03 -5.70
CA PRO A 156 -9.82 -12.99 -5.21
C PRO A 156 -9.69 -13.17 -3.68
N MET A 157 -10.78 -12.93 -2.95
CA MET A 157 -10.84 -13.10 -1.49
C MET A 157 -10.38 -14.49 -1.02
N GLU A 158 -10.73 -15.54 -1.76
CA GLU A 158 -10.33 -16.92 -1.44
C GLU A 158 -8.79 -17.08 -1.38
N VAL A 159 -8.06 -16.37 -2.24
CA VAL A 159 -6.59 -16.44 -2.28
C VAL A 159 -5.99 -15.75 -1.07
N ALA A 160 -6.53 -14.60 -0.67
CA ALA A 160 -6.05 -13.87 0.51
C ALA A 160 -6.33 -14.65 1.82
N GLU A 161 -7.49 -15.33 1.92
CA GLU A 161 -7.87 -16.12 3.10
C GLU A 161 -7.03 -17.39 3.30
N ASP A 162 -6.48 -17.95 2.22
CA ASP A 162 -5.71 -19.20 2.24
C ASP A 162 -4.21 -18.99 2.57
N LEU A 163 -3.74 -17.75 2.67
CA LEU A 163 -2.33 -17.43 2.96
C LEU A 163 -1.94 -17.75 4.40
N GLU A 164 -0.73 -18.30 4.57
CA GLU A 164 -0.09 -18.39 5.87
C GLU A 164 0.41 -17.00 6.31
N TYR A 165 0.44 -16.76 7.61
CA TYR A 165 0.94 -15.50 8.16
C TYR A 165 2.44 -15.32 7.81
N GLY A 166 2.75 -14.23 7.11
CA GLY A 166 4.07 -13.93 6.58
C GLY A 166 4.08 -12.63 5.76
N LEU A 167 5.21 -12.33 5.13
CA LEU A 167 5.39 -11.14 4.30
C LEU A 167 4.42 -11.10 3.13
N VAL A 168 4.14 -12.25 2.50
CA VAL A 168 3.18 -12.31 1.39
C VAL A 168 1.78 -11.93 1.86
N SER A 169 1.35 -12.37 3.05
CA SER A 169 0.05 -11.96 3.59
C SER A 169 -0.03 -10.47 3.90
N GLU A 170 1.05 -9.86 4.40
CA GLU A 170 1.11 -8.41 4.67
C GLU A 170 1.08 -7.61 3.36
N TRP A 171 1.83 -8.02 2.34
CA TRP A 171 1.81 -7.38 1.02
C TRP A 171 0.45 -7.50 0.34
N VAL A 172 -0.19 -8.68 0.41
CA VAL A 172 -1.53 -8.88 -0.14
C VAL A 172 -2.56 -8.03 0.60
N ASN A 173 -2.41 -7.81 1.90
CA ASN A 173 -3.25 -6.86 2.65
C ASN A 173 -3.10 -5.42 2.11
N GLY A 174 -1.87 -4.97 1.85
CA GLY A 174 -1.64 -3.67 1.20
C GLY A 174 -2.25 -3.57 -0.20
N LEU A 175 -2.19 -4.65 -0.99
CA LEU A 175 -2.83 -4.72 -2.31
C LEU A 175 -4.36 -4.67 -2.25
N ASP A 176 -4.97 -5.19 -1.19
CA ASP A 176 -6.43 -5.07 -0.96
C ASP A 176 -6.85 -3.62 -0.65
N SER A 177 -6.05 -2.90 0.15
CA SER A 177 -6.21 -1.45 0.36
C SER A 177 -6.08 -0.68 -0.96
N LEU A 178 -5.08 -1.02 -1.79
CA LEU A 178 -4.93 -0.42 -3.13
C LEU A 178 -6.14 -0.70 -4.02
N GLN A 179 -6.63 -1.94 -4.07
CA GLN A 179 -7.83 -2.30 -4.83
C GLN A 179 -9.04 -1.46 -4.41
N THR A 180 -9.24 -1.31 -3.11
CA THR A 180 -10.33 -0.51 -2.54
C THR A 180 -10.19 0.96 -2.95
N ALA A 181 -8.99 1.52 -2.79
CA ALA A 181 -8.68 2.89 -3.18
C ALA A 181 -8.85 3.17 -4.68
N MET A 182 -8.47 2.22 -5.55
CA MET A 182 -8.67 2.32 -7.00
C MET A 182 -10.15 2.26 -7.41
N SER A 183 -10.98 1.56 -6.62
CA SER A 183 -12.41 1.43 -6.88
C SER A 183 -13.20 2.68 -6.45
N ASP A 184 -12.83 3.27 -5.31
CA ASP A 184 -13.46 4.48 -4.77
C ASP A 184 -12.46 5.30 -3.94
N PRO A 185 -11.74 6.28 -4.55
CA PRO A 185 -10.75 7.10 -3.86
C PRO A 185 -11.41 8.20 -3.03
N GLU A 186 -12.27 7.83 -2.07
CA GLU A 186 -12.74 8.76 -1.04
C GLU A 186 -11.64 8.97 0.01
N VAL A 187 -11.54 10.19 0.55
CA VAL A 187 -10.57 10.49 1.61
C VAL A 187 -11.00 9.77 2.88
N VAL A 188 -10.08 9.08 3.55
CA VAL A 188 -10.32 8.55 4.90
C VAL A 188 -10.53 9.75 5.83
N GLU A 189 -11.76 9.94 6.29
CA GLU A 189 -12.06 10.97 7.28
C GLU A 189 -11.51 10.53 8.64
N GLU A 190 -10.86 11.45 9.36
CA GLU A 190 -10.53 11.24 10.75
C GLU A 190 -11.85 11.04 11.51
N ASP A 191 -12.15 9.83 11.99
CA ASP A 191 -13.34 9.58 12.81
C ASP A 191 -13.35 10.57 13.99
N GLU A 192 -14.22 11.59 13.93
CA GLU A 192 -14.45 12.56 15.01
C GLU A 192 -15.07 11.80 16.21
N SER A 193 -14.21 11.26 17.09
CA SER A 193 -14.63 10.59 18.34
C SER A 193 -14.58 11.51 19.55
#